data_AF-A0A970IA87-F1
#
_entry.id   AF-A0A970IA87-F1
#
_cell.length_a   1.000
_cell.length_b   1.000
_cell.length_c   1.000
_cell.angle_alpha   90.00
_cell.angle_beta   90.00
_cell.angle_gamma   90.00
#
_symmetry.space_group_name_H-M   'P 1'
#
loop_
_entity.id
_entity.type
_entity.pdbx_description
1 polymer ?
#
loop_
_entity_poly.entity_id
_entity_poly.type
_entity_poly.pdbx_seq_one_letter_code
_entity_poly.pdbx_strand_id
1 'polypeptide(L)'
;MRYGSFIYILLGFVFLSCSQKQTKENETGSSFQQMYQMSEMALLMEDMYSSLEKDRALVEEGKTLGEFPEKFNQIHTGKMTETFERTEEFKRLADLYLQSLNQLYDADVNDPHRATYFNNTVKSCITCHRSDAGCIGPVSRIGKLLIPSKSN
;
A
#
# COMPACT_ATOMS: atom_id res chain seq x y z
N MET A 1 -39.61 75.17 -21.08
CA MET A 1 -38.84 74.75 -22.28
C MET A 1 -38.14 73.45 -21.92
N ARG A 2 -38.71 72.31 -22.33
CA ARG A 2 -38.23 71.45 -23.44
C ARG A 2 -36.89 70.73 -23.15
N TYR A 3 -37.06 69.46 -22.76
CA TYR A 3 -36.32 68.23 -23.10
C TYR A 3 -34.79 68.13 -22.95
N GLY A 4 -34.39 67.01 -22.37
CA GLY A 4 -33.04 66.43 -22.41
C GLY A 4 -32.87 65.52 -21.18
N SER A 5 -33.67 64.47 -21.00
CA SER A 5 -33.54 63.17 -21.67
C SER A 5 -32.12 62.58 -21.50
N PHE A 6 -32.09 61.52 -20.70
CA PHE A 6 -31.23 60.33 -20.79
C PHE A 6 -30.29 60.03 -19.61
N ILE A 7 -30.63 58.90 -18.99
CA ILE A 7 -29.72 57.80 -18.60
C ILE A 7 -29.26 57.78 -17.13
N TYR A 8 -30.08 57.05 -16.38
CA TYR A 8 -29.73 56.08 -15.34
C TYR A 8 -28.33 55.47 -15.47
N ILE A 9 -27.52 55.57 -14.41
CA ILE A 9 -26.48 54.60 -14.02
C ILE A 9 -26.43 54.71 -12.47
N LEU A 10 -27.27 54.00 -11.71
CA LEU A 10 -27.13 52.62 -11.22
C LEU A 10 -25.70 52.18 -10.88
N LEU A 11 -25.61 51.61 -9.67
CA LEU A 11 -24.63 50.63 -9.21
C LEU A 11 -23.30 51.12 -8.65
N GLY A 12 -23.20 50.93 -7.34
CA GLY A 12 -22.29 49.89 -6.86
C GLY A 12 -21.01 50.41 -6.26
N PHE A 13 -21.07 50.78 -4.98
CA PHE A 13 -19.90 50.75 -4.10
C PHE A 13 -19.38 49.30 -4.02
N VAL A 14 -18.42 48.98 -4.87
CA VAL A 14 -17.62 47.75 -4.79
C VAL A 14 -16.26 48.14 -4.22
N PHE A 15 -15.94 47.52 -3.09
CA PHE A 15 -14.69 47.66 -2.35
C PHE A 15 -13.48 47.35 -3.25
N LEU A 16 -12.67 48.37 -3.52
CA LEU A 16 -11.39 48.23 -4.20
C LEU A 16 -10.27 48.18 -3.15
N SER A 17 -10.03 46.99 -2.58
CA SER A 17 -8.81 46.69 -1.84
C SER A 17 -7.76 46.17 -2.83
N CYS A 18 -6.85 47.04 -3.24
CA CYS A 18 -5.68 46.71 -4.04
C CYS A 18 -4.49 46.47 -3.11
N SER A 19 -4.03 45.23 -3.01
CA SER A 19 -2.63 44.93 -2.63
C SER A 19 -1.95 44.22 -3.80
N GLN A 20 -0.92 44.90 -4.27
CA GLN A 20 -0.07 44.62 -5.43
C GLN A 20 0.51 43.19 -5.37
N LYS A 21 0.05 42.32 -6.28
CA LYS A 21 0.61 40.98 -6.48
C LYS A 21 1.85 41.12 -7.35
N GLN A 22 3.03 41.16 -6.74
CA GLN A 22 4.28 40.97 -7.45
C GLN A 22 4.35 39.50 -7.90
N THR A 23 4.40 39.32 -9.21
CA THR A 23 4.77 38.07 -9.87
C THR A 23 6.19 37.72 -9.46
N LYS A 24 6.35 36.74 -8.58
CA LYS A 24 7.59 35.98 -8.45
C LYS A 24 7.34 34.63 -9.09
N GLU A 25 7.77 34.53 -10.33
CA GLU A 25 8.19 33.27 -10.95
C GLU A 25 9.17 32.61 -9.97
N ASN A 26 8.69 31.57 -9.28
CA ASN A 26 9.48 30.84 -8.32
C ASN A 26 9.87 29.50 -8.95
N GLU A 27 10.88 29.57 -9.82
CA GLU A 27 11.80 28.47 -10.02
C GLU A 27 12.59 28.26 -8.72
N THR A 28 11.95 27.66 -7.73
CA THR A 28 12.66 26.92 -6.68
C THR A 28 12.18 25.50 -6.80
N GLY A 29 12.94 24.70 -7.56
CA GLY A 29 12.89 23.25 -7.45
C GLY A 29 13.07 22.89 -5.99
N SER A 30 11.95 22.61 -5.32
CA SER A 30 11.92 22.06 -3.99
C SER A 30 12.66 20.73 -4.05
N SER A 31 13.81 20.66 -3.37
CA SER A 31 14.54 19.41 -3.11
C SER A 31 13.75 18.44 -2.21
N PHE A 32 12.44 18.64 -2.07
CA PHE A 32 11.52 17.88 -1.24
C PHE A 32 10.36 17.28 -2.03
N GLN A 33 10.37 17.40 -3.37
CA GLN A 33 9.27 16.94 -4.23
C GLN A 33 9.65 15.80 -5.18
N GLN A 34 10.73 15.07 -4.89
CA GLN A 34 10.85 13.70 -5.39
C GLN A 34 9.82 12.85 -4.64
N MET A 35 8.58 12.82 -5.14
CA MET A 35 7.67 11.72 -4.83
C MET A 35 8.41 10.44 -5.20
N TYR A 36 8.77 9.64 -4.20
CA TYR A 36 9.31 8.31 -4.42
C TYR A 36 8.22 7.51 -5.14
N GLN A 37 8.37 7.34 -6.45
CA GLN A 37 7.45 6.52 -7.22
C GLN A 37 7.68 5.08 -6.77
N MET A 38 6.69 4.53 -6.06
CA MET A 38 6.72 3.13 -5.64
C MET A 38 6.72 2.26 -6.90
N SER A 39 7.62 1.28 -6.95
CA SER A 39 7.58 0.28 -8.01
C SER A 39 6.30 -0.56 -7.90
N GLU A 40 5.90 -1.21 -8.99
CA GLU A 40 4.76 -2.14 -8.98
C GLU A 40 4.95 -3.21 -7.90
N MET A 41 6.18 -3.70 -7.73
CA MET A 41 6.51 -4.64 -6.66
C MET A 41 6.31 -4.04 -5.26
N ALA A 42 6.73 -2.79 -5.04
CA ALA A 42 6.58 -2.16 -3.74
C ALA A 42 5.10 -1.92 -3.38
N LEU A 43 4.27 -1.58 -4.36
CA LEU A 43 2.81 -1.51 -4.19
C LEU A 43 2.21 -2.89 -3.90
N LEU A 44 2.64 -3.93 -4.62
CA LEU A 44 2.21 -5.30 -4.37
C LEU A 44 2.55 -5.77 -2.95
N MET A 45 3.74 -5.44 -2.45
CA MET A 45 4.17 -5.79 -1.09
C MET A 45 3.31 -5.12 -0.01
N GLU A 46 2.91 -3.87 -0.20
CA GLU A 46 1.99 -3.19 0.72
C GLU A 46 0.60 -3.84 0.66
N ASP A 47 0.10 -4.16 -0.53
CA ASP A 47 -1.16 -4.86 -0.72
C ASP A 47 -1.17 -6.25 -0.04
N MET A 48 -0.07 -7.00 -0.15
CA MET A 48 0.12 -8.29 0.53
C MET A 48 0.09 -8.13 2.05
N TYR A 49 0.78 -7.10 2.57
CA TYR A 49 0.75 -6.80 4.01
C TYR A 49 -0.65 -6.46 4.50
N SER A 50 -1.35 -5.54 3.82
CA SER A 50 -2.71 -5.14 4.19
C SER A 50 -3.72 -6.29 4.07
N SER A 51 -3.49 -7.25 3.16
CA SER A 51 -4.30 -8.47 3.11
C SER A 51 -4.08 -9.34 4.33
N LEU A 52 -2.82 -9.57 4.73
CA LEU A 52 -2.52 -10.35 5.93
C LEU A 52 -3.01 -9.67 7.21
N GLU A 53 -3.08 -8.35 7.29
CA GLU A 53 -3.74 -7.64 8.40
C GLU A 53 -5.22 -8.01 8.52
N LYS A 54 -5.93 -8.07 7.38
CA LYS A 54 -7.35 -8.48 7.34
C LYS A 54 -7.50 -9.96 7.67
N ASP A 55 -6.67 -10.80 7.06
CA ASP A 55 -6.71 -12.26 7.26
C ASP A 55 -6.42 -12.61 8.71
N ARG A 56 -5.52 -11.88 9.38
CA ARG A 56 -5.24 -12.03 10.81
C ARG A 56 -6.51 -11.89 11.65
N ALA A 57 -7.27 -10.82 11.43
CA ALA A 57 -8.52 -10.57 12.15
C ALA A 57 -9.54 -11.68 11.89
N LEU A 58 -9.68 -12.12 10.63
CA LEU A 58 -10.60 -13.20 10.25
C LEU A 58 -10.21 -14.55 10.87
N VAL A 59 -8.91 -14.86 10.96
CA VAL A 59 -8.40 -16.06 11.62
C VAL A 59 -8.67 -16.01 13.13
N GLU A 60 -8.42 -14.87 13.79
CA GLU A 60 -8.69 -14.71 15.22
C GLU A 60 -10.19 -14.76 15.56
N GLU A 61 -11.04 -14.26 14.66
CA GLU A 61 -12.50 -14.28 14.79
C GLU A 61 -13.16 -15.60 14.35
N GLY A 62 -12.39 -16.54 13.78
CA GLY A 62 -12.93 -17.81 13.27
C GLY A 62 -13.89 -17.63 12.08
N LYS A 63 -13.61 -16.67 11.18
CA LYS A 63 -14.39 -16.39 9.97
C LYS A 63 -13.67 -16.87 8.71
N THR A 64 -14.38 -17.10 7.61
CA THR A 64 -13.76 -17.45 6.31
C THR A 64 -12.91 -16.30 5.74
N LEU A 65 -11.83 -16.63 5.00
CA LEU A 65 -10.98 -15.64 4.31
C LEU A 65 -11.56 -15.17 2.97
N GLY A 66 -12.48 -15.95 2.38
CA GLY A 66 -12.96 -15.72 1.02
C GLY A 66 -12.06 -16.40 -0.02
N GLU A 67 -11.99 -15.82 -1.22
CA GLU A 67 -11.24 -16.38 -2.35
C GLU A 67 -9.76 -16.02 -2.29
N PHE A 68 -8.92 -16.91 -2.82
CA PHE A 68 -7.49 -16.67 -2.95
C PHE A 68 -7.22 -15.38 -3.75
N PRO A 69 -6.37 -14.47 -3.24
CA PRO A 69 -6.07 -13.21 -3.91
C PRO A 69 -5.12 -13.42 -5.10
N GLU A 70 -5.69 -13.79 -6.25
CA GLU A 70 -4.96 -14.08 -7.50
C GLU A 70 -3.95 -12.99 -7.91
N LYS A 71 -4.19 -11.73 -7.52
CA LYS A 71 -3.26 -10.62 -7.77
C LYS A 71 -1.86 -10.87 -7.19
N PHE A 72 -1.71 -11.66 -6.13
CA PHE A 72 -0.41 -11.93 -5.51
C PHE A 72 0.50 -12.82 -6.37
N ASN A 73 -0.03 -13.50 -7.39
CA ASN A 73 0.79 -14.16 -8.40
C ASN A 73 1.69 -13.18 -9.19
N GLN A 74 1.35 -11.88 -9.17
CA GLN A 74 2.18 -10.83 -9.76
C GLN A 74 3.53 -10.67 -9.06
N ILE A 75 3.79 -11.33 -7.93
CA ILE A 75 5.12 -11.35 -7.30
C ILE A 75 6.22 -11.82 -8.28
N HIS A 76 5.86 -12.69 -9.22
CA HIS A 76 6.77 -13.20 -10.25
C HIS A 76 7.00 -12.24 -11.42
N THR A 77 6.14 -11.24 -11.61
CA THR A 77 6.13 -10.42 -12.84
C THR A 77 6.22 -8.92 -12.59
N GLY A 78 5.74 -8.43 -11.44
CA GLY A 78 5.69 -7.01 -11.11
C GLY A 78 7.04 -6.32 -11.23
N LYS A 79 7.07 -5.12 -11.78
CA LYS A 79 8.30 -4.36 -11.99
C LYS A 79 9.00 -4.09 -10.64
N MET A 80 10.27 -4.50 -10.56
CA MET A 80 11.16 -4.21 -9.44
C MET A 80 11.61 -2.75 -9.46
N THR A 81 12.04 -2.24 -8.31
CA THR A 81 12.83 -1.00 -8.26
C THR A 81 14.18 -1.24 -8.96
N GLU A 82 14.75 -0.22 -9.60
CA GLU A 82 15.94 -0.35 -10.47
C GLU A 82 17.16 -1.00 -9.80
N THR A 83 17.25 -0.93 -8.47
CA THR A 83 18.36 -1.50 -7.68
C THR A 83 18.17 -2.97 -7.29
N PHE A 84 17.06 -3.60 -7.67
CA PHE A 84 16.74 -4.98 -7.31
C PHE A 84 16.55 -5.86 -8.54
N GLU A 85 17.14 -7.04 -8.48
CA GLU A 85 17.00 -8.06 -9.52
C GLU A 85 16.15 -9.23 -9.01
N ARG A 86 15.35 -9.79 -9.91
CA ARG A 86 14.59 -11.02 -9.64
C ARG A 86 15.49 -12.24 -9.82
N THR A 87 16.26 -12.55 -8.78
CA THR A 87 17.15 -13.71 -8.73
C THR A 87 16.38 -15.04 -8.62
N GLU A 88 17.05 -16.16 -8.82
CA GLU A 88 16.45 -17.49 -8.59
C GLU A 88 16.08 -17.73 -7.12
N GLU A 89 16.83 -17.14 -6.17
CA GLU A 89 16.48 -17.21 -4.76
C GLU A 89 15.22 -16.38 -4.47
N PHE A 90 15.07 -15.18 -5.07
CA PHE A 90 13.82 -14.42 -4.96
C PHE A 90 12.63 -15.24 -5.44
N LYS A 91 12.76 -15.94 -6.59
CA LYS A 91 11.68 -16.77 -7.13
C LYS A 91 11.29 -17.89 -6.16
N ARG A 92 12.26 -18.61 -5.57
CA ARG A 92 11.98 -19.63 -4.55
C ARG A 92 11.28 -19.07 -3.31
N LEU A 93 11.68 -17.89 -2.86
CA LEU A 93 11.06 -17.22 -1.71
C LEU A 93 9.64 -16.75 -2.03
N ALA A 94 9.41 -16.27 -3.25
CA ALA A 94 8.08 -15.93 -3.76
C ALA A 94 7.17 -17.17 -3.84
N ASP A 95 7.69 -18.30 -4.35
CA ASP A 95 6.98 -19.58 -4.37
C ASP A 95 6.62 -20.04 -2.96
N LEU A 96 7.57 -19.95 -2.02
CA LEU A 96 7.34 -20.29 -0.61
C LEU A 96 6.21 -19.45 -0.01
N TYR A 97 6.17 -18.14 -0.31
CA TYR A 97 5.08 -17.28 0.11
C TYR A 97 3.75 -17.76 -0.48
N LEU A 98 3.65 -17.93 -1.80
CA LEU A 98 2.40 -18.34 -2.44
C LEU A 98 1.91 -19.70 -1.96
N GLN A 99 2.82 -20.66 -1.75
CA GLN A 99 2.49 -21.97 -1.18
C GLN A 99 1.93 -21.84 0.24
N SER A 100 2.55 -21.03 1.10
CA SER A 100 2.09 -20.82 2.47
C SER A 100 0.73 -20.10 2.52
N LEU A 101 0.53 -19.13 1.62
CA LEU A 101 -0.74 -18.42 1.48
C LEU A 101 -1.83 -19.35 0.96
N ASN A 102 -1.54 -20.17 -0.04
CA ASN A 102 -2.49 -21.15 -0.56
C ASN A 102 -2.91 -22.14 0.53
N GLN A 103 -1.96 -22.65 1.32
CA GLN A 103 -2.26 -23.50 2.47
C GLN A 103 -3.18 -22.82 3.49
N LEU A 104 -3.03 -21.52 3.72
CA LEU A 104 -3.91 -20.75 4.60
C LEU A 104 -5.34 -20.61 4.02
N TYR A 105 -5.46 -20.37 2.72
CA TYR A 105 -6.77 -20.17 2.05
C TYR A 105 -7.51 -21.48 1.78
N ASP A 106 -6.79 -22.59 1.61
CA ASP A 106 -7.36 -23.94 1.45
C ASP A 106 -7.86 -24.54 2.78
N ALA A 107 -7.44 -23.99 3.93
CA ALA A 107 -7.80 -24.50 5.24
C ALA A 107 -9.27 -24.18 5.59
N ASP A 108 -9.99 -25.18 6.11
CA ASP A 108 -11.35 -24.98 6.61
C ASP A 108 -11.37 -23.97 7.77
N VAL A 109 -12.49 -23.24 7.91
CA VAL A 109 -12.68 -22.25 8.98
C VAL A 109 -12.46 -22.85 10.38
N ASN A 110 -12.74 -24.15 10.56
CA ASN A 110 -12.61 -24.89 11.82
C ASN A 110 -11.28 -25.65 11.94
N ASP A 111 -10.34 -25.51 11.00
CA ASP A 111 -9.05 -26.19 11.08
C ASP A 111 -8.26 -25.69 12.32
N PRO A 112 -7.89 -26.58 13.26
CA PRO A 112 -7.17 -26.20 14.47
C PRO A 112 -5.77 -25.63 14.20
N HIS A 113 -5.22 -25.85 13.01
CA HIS A 113 -3.91 -25.37 12.57
C HIS A 113 -3.96 -24.06 11.78
N ARG A 114 -5.14 -23.46 11.60
CA ARG A 114 -5.29 -22.24 10.78
C ARG A 114 -4.44 -21.06 11.24
N ALA A 115 -4.30 -20.86 12.55
CA ALA A 115 -3.37 -19.87 13.11
C ALA A 115 -1.89 -20.19 12.82
N THR A 116 -1.54 -21.48 12.73
CA THR A 116 -0.21 -21.93 12.32
C THR A 116 0.03 -21.65 10.84
N TYR A 117 -0.93 -21.92 9.97
CA TYR A 117 -0.82 -21.61 8.52
C TYR A 117 -0.68 -20.10 8.28
N PHE A 118 -1.46 -19.29 9.01
CA PHE A 118 -1.31 -17.84 8.99
C PHE A 118 0.11 -17.41 9.41
N ASN A 119 0.59 -17.91 10.55
CA ASN A 119 1.93 -17.61 11.04
C ASN A 119 3.04 -18.09 10.08
N ASN A 120 2.85 -19.21 9.38
CA ASN A 120 3.78 -19.67 8.36
C ASN A 120 3.83 -18.71 7.17
N THR A 121 2.67 -18.17 6.77
CA THR A 121 2.60 -17.13 5.73
C THR A 121 3.36 -15.88 6.14
N VAL A 122 3.13 -15.35 7.35
CA VAL A 122 3.88 -14.19 7.87
C VAL A 122 5.39 -14.48 7.95
N LYS A 123 5.78 -15.69 8.37
CA LYS A 123 7.18 -16.09 8.43
C LYS A 123 7.83 -16.15 7.05
N SER A 124 7.11 -16.57 6.00
CA SER A 124 7.65 -16.54 4.63
C SER A 124 7.99 -15.11 4.19
N CYS A 125 7.16 -14.12 4.54
CA CYS A 125 7.45 -12.71 4.29
C CYS A 125 8.74 -12.28 5.02
N ILE A 126 8.87 -12.65 6.30
CA ILE A 126 10.05 -12.34 7.11
C ILE A 126 11.30 -13.00 6.53
N THR A 127 11.22 -14.25 6.08
CA THR A 127 12.33 -14.96 5.45
C THR A 127 12.78 -14.25 4.19
N CYS A 128 11.84 -13.84 3.32
CA CYS A 128 12.16 -13.07 2.13
C CYS A 128 12.86 -11.73 2.49
N HIS A 129 12.28 -10.97 3.42
CA HIS A 129 12.83 -9.66 3.83
C HIS A 129 14.10 -9.73 4.69
N ARG A 130 14.56 -10.93 5.06
CA ARG A 130 15.86 -11.18 5.71
C ARG A 130 16.90 -11.74 4.75
N SER A 131 16.50 -12.18 3.56
CA SER A 131 17.40 -12.69 2.53
C SER A 131 17.98 -11.54 1.71
N ASP A 132 19.23 -11.69 1.28
CA ASP A 132 19.88 -10.75 0.35
C ASP A 132 19.21 -10.74 -1.05
N ALA A 133 18.43 -11.80 -1.36
CA ALA A 133 17.64 -11.86 -2.58
C ALA A 133 16.32 -11.11 -2.48
N GLY A 134 15.84 -10.84 -1.25
CA GLY A 134 14.66 -10.02 -1.01
C GLY A 134 15.00 -8.55 -0.87
N CYS A 135 13.98 -7.70 -0.96
CA CYS A 135 14.14 -6.30 -0.56
C CYS A 135 14.21 -6.21 0.97
N ILE A 136 15.10 -5.40 1.53
CA ILE A 136 15.12 -5.14 2.98
C ILE A 136 13.85 -4.37 3.34
N GLY A 137 12.84 -5.10 3.81
CA GLY A 137 11.55 -4.57 4.23
C GLY A 137 11.47 -4.38 5.75
N PRO A 138 10.38 -3.78 6.26
CA PRO A 138 10.22 -3.54 7.68
C PRO A 138 9.86 -4.84 8.43
N VAL A 139 10.85 -5.73 8.65
CA VAL A 139 10.67 -7.02 9.34
C VAL A 139 10.00 -6.88 10.70
N SER A 140 10.30 -5.80 11.44
CA SER A 140 9.65 -5.51 12.72
C SER A 140 8.15 -5.24 12.58
N ARG A 141 7.71 -4.55 11.51
CA ARG A 141 6.28 -4.30 11.22
C ARG A 141 5.58 -5.62 10.87
N ILE A 142 6.20 -6.44 10.03
CA ILE A 142 5.65 -7.73 9.58
C ILE A 142 5.51 -8.69 10.77
N GLY A 143 6.51 -8.75 11.64
CA GLY A 143 6.50 -9.63 12.82
C GLY A 143 5.33 -9.37 13.79
N LYS A 144 4.78 -8.15 13.82
CA LYS A 144 3.61 -7.81 14.64
C LYS A 144 2.32 -8.51 14.19
N LEU A 145 2.29 -9.05 12.96
CA LEU A 145 1.14 -9.81 12.48
C LEU A 145 1.01 -11.18 13.15
N LEU A 146 2.11 -11.76 13.65
CA LEU A 146 2.10 -13.10 14.24
C LEU A 146 1.01 -13.23 15.32
N ILE A 147 0.20 -14.28 15.21
CA ILE A 147 -0.79 -14.64 16.21
C ILE A 147 -0.06 -15.39 17.34
N PRO A 148 -0.11 -14.91 18.59
CA PRO A 148 0.51 -15.59 19.72
C PRO A 148 -0.05 -17.01 19.90
N SER A 149 0.81 -17.97 20.25
CA SER A 149 0.34 -19.27 20.72
C SER A 149 -0.44 -19.08 22.02
N LYS A 150 -1.69 -19.52 22.08
CA LYS A 150 -2.39 -19.65 23.36
C LYS A 150 -1.61 -20.67 24.19
N SER A 151 -0.99 -20.24 25.30
CA SER A 151 -0.50 -21.20 26.28
C SER A 151 -1.73 -21.89 26.87
N ASN A 152 -1.89 -23.18 26.58
CA ASN A 152 -2.84 -24.02 27.30
C ASN A 152 -2.44 -24.12 28.77
#